data_AF-A0A0W0FA20-F1
#
_entry.id   AF-A0A0W0FA20-F1
#
_cell.length_a   1.000
_cell.length_b   1.000
_cell.length_c   1.000
_cell.angle_alpha   90.00
_cell.angle_beta   90.00
_cell.angle_gamma   90.00
#
_symmetry.space_group_name_H-M   'P 1'
#
loop_
_entity.id
_entity.type
_entity.pdbx_description
1 polymer ?
#
loop_
_entity_poly.entity_id
_entity_poly.type
_entity_poly.pdbx_seq_one_letter_code
_entity_poly.pdbx_strand_id
1 'polypeptide(L)'
;MFNPERYLSHEFGIKQGVDASFFRDDIVFGFRRRACPGIYVARDFLNLNTMNLIWAFDFVLLKDAMGNEIPGMVPILSLFRCRICPRSQNVVNIVEREFKEATETFVKFERDLAPADKKWVDEVQGRL
;
A
#
# COMPACT_ATOMS: atom_id res chain seq x y z
N MET A 1 -2.82 11.26 17.98
CA MET A 1 -4.14 10.98 17.38
C MET A 1 -4.02 11.10 15.87
N PHE A 2 -4.51 10.11 15.12
CA PHE A 2 -4.54 10.14 13.65
C PHE A 2 -5.81 10.87 13.20
N ASN A 3 -5.68 11.88 12.33
CA ASN A 3 -6.78 12.73 11.85
C ASN A 3 -6.51 13.13 10.39
N PRO A 4 -6.91 12.30 9.40
CA PRO A 4 -6.79 12.60 7.98
C PRO A 4 -7.62 13.81 7.53
N GLU A 5 -8.77 14.05 8.16
CA GLU A 5 -9.75 15.07 7.77
C GLU A 5 -9.16 16.49 7.81
N ARG A 6 -8.08 16.70 8.57
CA ARG A 6 -7.31 17.96 8.55
C ARG A 6 -6.89 18.38 7.15
N TYR A 7 -6.61 17.43 6.25
CA TYR A 7 -6.20 17.70 4.88
C TYR A 7 -7.36 18.13 3.97
N LEU A 8 -8.61 17.86 4.37
CA LEU A 8 -9.79 18.39 3.66
C LEU A 8 -9.98 19.89 3.94
N SER A 9 -9.51 20.36 5.09
CA SER A 9 -9.64 21.76 5.51
C SER A 9 -8.48 22.64 5.03
N HIS A 10 -7.30 22.06 4.84
CA HIS A 10 -6.12 22.77 4.35
C HIS A 10 -5.14 21.79 3.68
N GLU A 11 -4.51 22.20 2.57
CA GLU A 11 -3.57 21.38 1.79
C GLU A 11 -2.45 20.72 2.63
N PHE A 12 -1.82 21.47 3.54
CA PHE A 12 -0.79 20.94 4.44
C PHE A 12 -1.32 20.33 5.76
N GLY A 13 -2.64 20.27 5.94
CA GLY A 13 -3.25 19.75 7.16
C GLY A 13 -2.97 20.59 8.41
N ILE A 14 -2.73 21.89 8.25
CA ILE A 14 -2.42 22.83 9.34
C ILE A 14 -3.70 23.39 9.97
N LYS A 15 -3.59 23.84 11.21
CA LYS A 15 -4.70 24.50 11.92
C LYS A 15 -4.99 25.87 11.28
N GLN A 16 -6.26 26.28 11.27
CA GLN A 16 -6.65 27.62 10.84
C GLN A 16 -5.89 28.71 11.62
N GLY A 17 -5.45 29.76 10.91
CA GLY A 17 -4.70 30.88 11.47
C GLY A 17 -3.18 30.69 11.53
N VAL A 18 -2.65 29.54 11.07
CA VAL A 18 -1.21 29.32 10.91
C VAL A 18 -0.76 29.82 9.55
N ASP A 19 0.37 30.54 9.49
CA ASP A 19 0.99 30.95 8.23
C ASP A 19 1.51 29.71 7.46
N ALA A 20 0.90 29.45 6.31
CA ALA A 20 1.23 28.34 5.44
C ALA A 20 2.47 28.58 4.55
N SER A 21 2.99 29.81 4.48
CA SER A 21 4.00 30.23 3.49
C SER A 21 5.29 29.39 3.50
N PHE A 22 5.65 28.85 4.68
CA PHE A 22 6.83 28.01 4.88
C PHE A 22 6.57 26.51 4.72
N PHE A 23 5.32 26.08 4.61
CA PHE A 23 4.99 24.67 4.49
C PHE A 23 5.23 24.18 3.07
N ARG A 24 5.69 22.93 2.98
CA ARG A 24 5.86 22.18 1.74
C ARG A 24 5.30 20.80 1.99
N ASP A 25 4.61 20.26 1.00
CA ASP A 25 4.06 18.91 0.99
C ASP A 25 5.14 17.83 0.85
N ASP A 26 6.37 18.23 0.51
CA ASP A 26 7.53 17.37 0.33
C ASP A 26 8.49 17.30 1.53
N ILE A 27 8.24 18.05 2.61
CA ILE A 27 9.23 18.22 3.69
C ILE A 27 9.62 16.88 4.37
N VAL A 28 8.73 15.89 4.31
CA VAL A 28 8.98 14.51 4.80
C VAL A 28 10.07 13.79 4.00
N PHE A 29 10.36 14.26 2.79
CA PHE A 29 11.42 13.76 1.91
C PHE A 29 12.73 14.56 2.04
N GLY A 30 12.84 15.46 3.02
CA GLY A 30 14.03 16.30 3.23
C GLY A 30 13.99 17.59 2.39
N PHE A 31 15.11 18.30 2.33
CA PHE A 31 15.17 19.63 1.72
C PHE A 31 16.50 19.93 1.02
N ARG A 32 16.44 20.85 0.05
CA ARG A 32 17.60 21.38 -0.71
C ARG A 32 18.44 20.25 -1.34
N ARG A 33 19.77 20.37 -1.29
CA ARG A 33 20.75 19.47 -1.95
C ARG A 33 20.73 18.02 -1.43
N ARG A 34 19.97 17.74 -0.37
CA ARG A 34 19.82 16.41 0.25
C ARG A 34 18.35 15.95 0.30
N ALA A 35 17.47 16.59 -0.46
CA ALA A 35 16.11 16.09 -0.65
C ALA A 35 16.14 14.72 -1.35
N CYS A 36 15.16 13.87 -1.05
CA CYS A 36 15.04 12.54 -1.61
C CYS A 36 14.94 12.62 -3.14
N PRO A 37 15.88 12.00 -3.89
CA PRO A 37 15.80 11.99 -5.35
C PRO A 37 14.60 11.17 -5.87
N GLY A 38 14.06 10.27 -5.04
CA GLY A 38 12.93 9.41 -5.37
C GLY A 38 11.55 9.97 -5.00
N ILE A 39 11.43 11.27 -4.70
CA ILE A 39 10.17 11.84 -4.20
C ILE A 39 8.98 11.58 -5.13
N TYR A 40 9.12 11.83 -6.44
CA TYR A 40 8.02 11.68 -7.39
C TYR A 40 7.60 10.22 -7.52
N VAL A 41 8.59 9.32 -7.64
CA VAL A 41 8.36 7.86 -7.69
C VAL A 41 7.66 7.39 -6.42
N ALA A 42 8.10 7.82 -5.24
CA ALA A 42 7.50 7.44 -3.97
C ALA A 42 6.04 7.92 -3.87
N ARG A 43 5.75 9.16 -4.29
CA ARG A 43 4.40 9.72 -4.25
C ARG A 43 3.44 8.99 -5.18
N ASP A 44 3.85 8.77 -6.43
CA ASP A 44 3.04 8.04 -7.40
C ASP A 44 2.83 6.58 -6.97
N PHE A 45 3.90 5.94 -6.49
CA PHE A 45 3.83 4.58 -5.99
C PHE A 45 2.89 4.46 -4.79
N LEU A 46 3.00 5.35 -3.80
CA LEU A 46 2.12 5.33 -2.63
C LEU A 46 0.66 5.57 -3.02
N ASN A 47 0.40 6.55 -3.90
CA ASN A 47 -0.95 6.85 -4.35
C ASN A 47 -1.58 5.67 -5.09
N LEU A 48 -0.89 5.14 -6.11
CA LEU A 48 -1.41 4.05 -6.93
C LEU A 48 -1.61 2.78 -6.11
N ASN A 49 -0.62 2.37 -5.32
CA ASN A 49 -0.74 1.15 -4.53
C ASN A 49 -1.81 1.28 -3.44
N THR A 50 -1.88 2.42 -2.74
CA THR A 50 -2.90 2.62 -1.69
C THR A 50 -4.29 2.59 -2.30
N MET A 51 -4.52 3.29 -3.41
CA MET A 51 -5.84 3.31 -4.07
C MET A 51 -6.22 1.93 -4.60
N ASN A 52 -5.30 1.22 -5.26
CA ASN A 52 -5.55 -0.12 -5.77
C ASN A 52 -5.84 -1.12 -4.64
N LEU A 53 -5.08 -1.06 -3.54
CA LEU A 53 -5.28 -1.95 -2.40
C LEU A 53 -6.63 -1.71 -1.72
N ILE A 54 -7.02 -0.45 -1.46
CA ILE A 54 -8.30 -0.11 -0.83
C ILE A 54 -9.47 -0.37 -1.78
N TRP A 55 -9.28 -0.21 -3.09
CA TRP A 55 -10.29 -0.56 -4.10
C TRP A 55 -10.53 -2.08 -4.15
N ALA A 56 -9.46 -2.88 -4.11
CA ALA A 56 -9.56 -4.32 -4.32
C ALA A 56 -9.88 -5.13 -3.05
N PHE A 57 -9.37 -4.71 -1.89
CA PHE A 57 -9.36 -5.55 -0.69
C PHE A 57 -9.94 -4.86 0.55
N ASP A 58 -10.55 -5.67 1.41
CA ASP A 58 -10.84 -5.34 2.79
C ASP A 58 -9.72 -5.88 3.71
N PHE A 59 -9.25 -4.99 4.59
CA PHE A 59 -8.22 -5.29 5.59
C PHE A 59 -8.90 -5.45 6.95
N VAL A 60 -8.94 -6.68 7.46
CA VAL A 60 -9.64 -7.03 8.70
C VAL A 60 -8.62 -7.49 9.74
N LEU A 61 -8.81 -7.10 11.00
CA LEU A 61 -7.99 -7.60 12.10
C LEU A 61 -8.15 -9.12 12.24
N LEU A 62 -7.03 -9.79 12.53
CA LEU A 62 -7.09 -11.22 12.81
C LEU A 62 -7.84 -11.43 14.13
N LYS A 63 -8.73 -12.41 14.16
CA LYS A 63 -9.42 -12.82 15.39
C LYS A 63 -8.67 -13.98 16.05
N ASP A 64 -8.57 -13.97 17.37
CA ASP A 64 -8.05 -15.10 18.15
C ASP A 64 -9.06 -16.28 18.15
N ALA A 65 -8.67 -17.39 18.78
CA ALA A 65 -9.53 -18.59 18.87
C ALA A 65 -10.86 -18.34 19.61
N MET A 66 -10.96 -17.25 20.38
CA MET A 66 -12.18 -16.83 21.09
C MET A 66 -12.96 -15.74 20.35
N GLY A 67 -12.51 -15.34 19.15
CA GLY A 67 -13.15 -14.33 18.32
C GLY A 67 -12.77 -12.88 18.63
N ASN A 68 -11.84 -12.62 19.55
CA ASN A 68 -11.39 -11.26 19.87
C ASN A 68 -10.40 -10.76 18.83
N GLU A 69 -10.50 -9.49 18.46
CA GLU A 69 -9.53 -8.85 17.57
C GLU A 69 -8.17 -8.79 18.24
N ILE A 70 -7.12 -9.27 17.55
CA ILE A 70 -5.75 -9.18 18.02
C ILE A 70 -5.26 -7.75 17.74
N PRO A 71 -4.94 -6.94 18.77
CA PRO A 71 -4.59 -5.55 18.57
C PRO A 71 -3.30 -5.41 17.75
N GLY A 72 -3.41 -4.77 16.59
CA GLY A 72 -2.33 -4.66 15.60
C GLY A 72 -1.50 -3.37 15.65
N MET A 73 -1.81 -2.42 16.55
CA MET A 73 -1.19 -1.09 16.53
C MET A 73 -0.53 -0.72 17.85
N VAL A 74 0.78 -0.95 17.92
CA VAL A 74 1.71 -0.40 18.93
C VAL A 74 2.54 0.71 18.21
N PRO A 75 3.06 1.75 18.90
CA PRO A 75 3.78 2.86 18.24
C PRO A 75 5.05 2.49 17.47
N ILE A 76 5.48 1.24 17.57
CA ILE A 76 6.59 0.64 16.82
C ILE A 76 5.96 -0.27 15.77
N LEU A 77 6.48 -0.26 14.55
CA LEU A 77 6.12 -1.18 13.46
C LEU A 77 6.42 -2.64 13.87
N SER A 78 5.65 -3.18 14.80
CA SER A 78 5.68 -4.58 15.17
C SER A 78 4.99 -5.38 14.07
N LEU A 79 5.51 -6.58 13.82
CA LEU A 79 4.86 -7.54 12.94
C LEU A 79 3.42 -7.76 13.42
N PHE A 80 2.45 -7.34 12.60
CA PHE A 80 1.04 -7.56 12.85
C PHE A 80 0.49 -8.53 11.80
N ARG A 81 -0.55 -9.28 12.19
CA ARG A 81 -1.28 -10.15 11.27
C ARG A 81 -2.61 -9.49 10.93
N CYS A 82 -2.93 -9.43 9.66
CA CYS A 82 -4.24 -9.01 9.18
C CYS A 82 -4.74 -10.01 8.15
N ARG A 83 -6.06 -10.06 7.99
CA ARG A 83 -6.73 -10.82 6.95
C ARG A 83 -7.06 -9.85 5.81
N ILE A 84 -6.54 -10.15 4.61
CA ILE A 84 -6.78 -9.37 3.39
C ILE A 84 -7.77 -10.16 2.54
N CYS A 85 -8.96 -9.61 2.28
CA CYS A 85 -10.02 -10.28 1.53
C CYS A 85 -10.39 -9.48 0.28
N PRO A 86 -10.50 -10.10 -0.91
CA PRO A 86 -11.07 -9.42 -2.07
C PRO A 86 -12.50 -8.95 -1.77
N ARG A 87 -12.85 -7.73 -2.21
CA ARG A 87 -14.15 -7.11 -1.92
C ARG A 87 -15.33 -7.77 -2.62
N SER A 88 -15.10 -8.37 -3.79
CA SER A 88 -16.14 -9.06 -4.55
C SER A 88 -15.53 -10.00 -5.58
N GLN A 89 -16.33 -10.94 -6.08
CA GLN A 89 -15.92 -11.83 -7.16
C GLN A 89 -15.55 -11.07 -8.44
N ASN A 90 -16.20 -9.95 -8.72
CA ASN A 90 -15.86 -9.12 -9.88
C ASN A 90 -14.42 -8.56 -9.77
N VAL A 91 -14.01 -8.12 -8.58
CA VAL A 91 -12.64 -7.67 -8.33
C VAL A 91 -11.66 -8.81 -8.50
N VAL A 92 -11.96 -10.02 -7.99
CA VAL A 92 -11.11 -11.21 -8.18
C VAL A 92 -10.86 -11.45 -9.66
N ASN A 93 -11.92 -11.48 -10.47
CA ASN A 93 -11.82 -11.72 -11.91
C ASN A 93 -10.97 -10.65 -12.62
N ILE A 94 -11.08 -9.38 -12.22
CA ILE A 94 -10.24 -8.30 -12.77
C ILE A 94 -8.78 -8.54 -12.39
N VAL A 95 -8.48 -8.71 -11.09
CA VAL A 95 -7.11 -8.89 -10.61
C VAL A 95 -6.44 -10.10 -11.25
N GLU A 96 -7.13 -11.22 -11.36
CA GLU A 96 -6.62 -12.44 -12.00
C GLU A 96 -6.36 -12.24 -13.50
N ARG A 97 -7.27 -11.57 -14.22
CA ARG A 97 -7.08 -11.23 -15.63
C ARG A 97 -5.85 -10.32 -15.82
N GLU A 98 -5.79 -9.21 -15.08
CA GLU A 98 -4.69 -8.25 -15.21
C GLU A 98 -3.34 -8.89 -14.84
N PHE A 99 -3.32 -9.77 -13.82
CA PHE A 99 -2.13 -10.53 -13.45
C PHE A 99 -1.65 -11.44 -14.59
N LYS A 100 -2.58 -12.15 -15.24
CA LYS A 100 -2.29 -12.99 -16.41
C LYS A 100 -1.75 -12.17 -17.58
N GLU A 101 -2.40 -11.06 -17.93
CA GLU A 101 -1.98 -10.17 -19.02
C GLU A 101 -0.60 -9.54 -18.74
N ALA A 102 -0.31 -9.21 -17.49
CA ALA A 102 0.95 -8.60 -17.09
C ALA A 102 2.13 -9.59 -17.05
N THR A 103 1.88 -10.90 -17.08
CA THR A 103 2.90 -11.95 -16.95
C THR A 103 4.03 -11.80 -17.98
N GLU A 104 3.69 -11.54 -19.25
CA GLU A 104 4.69 -11.35 -20.32
C GLU A 104 5.64 -10.17 -20.07
N THR A 105 5.16 -9.15 -19.36
CA THR A 105 5.96 -7.99 -19.00
C THR A 105 6.85 -8.31 -17.79
N PHE A 106 6.28 -8.94 -16.77
CA PHE A 106 6.96 -9.12 -15.48
C PHE A 106 7.95 -10.29 -15.44
N VAL A 107 7.80 -11.30 -16.31
CA VAL A 107 8.73 -12.45 -16.39
C VAL A 107 10.20 -12.03 -16.57
N LYS A 108 10.45 -10.88 -17.18
CA LYS A 108 11.79 -10.30 -17.39
C LYS A 108 12.49 -9.93 -16.09
N PHE A 109 11.73 -9.73 -15.02
CA PHE A 109 12.21 -9.34 -13.69
C PHE A 109 12.22 -10.51 -12.70
N GLU A 110 11.85 -11.73 -13.13
CA GLU A 110 11.75 -12.91 -12.26
C GLU A 110 13.06 -13.71 -12.12
N ARG A 111 14.16 -13.20 -12.66
CA ARG A 111 15.47 -13.89 -12.68
C ARG A 111 15.95 -14.27 -11.28
N ASP A 112 15.76 -13.37 -10.32
CA ASP A 112 16.35 -13.46 -8.98
C ASP A 112 15.30 -13.81 -7.91
N LEU A 113 14.17 -14.40 -8.31
CA LEU A 113 13.19 -14.92 -7.35
C LEU A 113 13.81 -16.02 -6.48
N ALA A 114 13.49 -16.00 -5.19
CA ALA A 114 13.84 -17.11 -4.32
C ALA A 114 13.15 -18.39 -4.83
N PRO A 115 13.72 -19.59 -4.61
CA PRO A 115 13.13 -20.83 -5.12
C PRO A 115 11.68 -21.06 -4.68
N ALA A 116 11.33 -20.62 -3.46
CA ALA A 116 9.96 -20.70 -2.94
C ALA A 116 8.99 -19.78 -3.72
N ASP A 117 9.41 -18.56 -4.00
CA ASP A 117 8.61 -17.57 -4.72
C ASP A 117 8.43 -17.97 -6.18
N LYS A 118 9.51 -18.44 -6.83
CA LYS A 118 9.45 -18.96 -8.20
C LYS A 118 8.45 -20.11 -8.32
N LYS A 119 8.53 -21.08 -7.41
CA LYS A 119 7.58 -22.19 -7.37
C LYS A 119 6.14 -21.70 -7.21
N TRP A 120 5.91 -20.72 -6.34
CA TRP A 120 4.58 -20.15 -6.14
C TRP A 120 4.07 -19.43 -7.40
N VAL A 121 4.90 -18.63 -8.07
CA VAL A 121 4.55 -17.94 -9.32
C VAL A 121 4.17 -18.95 -10.40
N ASP A 122 5.01 -19.97 -10.61
CA ASP A 122 4.77 -21.04 -11.60
C ASP A 122 3.43 -21.76 -11.33
N GLU A 123 3.12 -22.03 -10.06
CA GLU A 123 1.85 -22.66 -9.64
C GLU A 123 0.64 -21.77 -9.89
N VAL A 124 0.73 -20.46 -9.61
CA VAL A 124 -0.37 -19.51 -9.79
C VAL A 124 -0.64 -19.27 -11.27
N GLN A 125 0.40 -19.04 -12.06
CA GLN A 125 0.28 -18.85 -13.51
C GLN A 125 -0.25 -20.12 -14.20
N GLY A 126 0.09 -21.32 -13.71
CA GLY A 126 -0.48 -22.57 -14.23
C GLY A 126 -1.96 -22.78 -13.92
N ARG A 127 -2.54 -22.07 -12.95
CA ARG A 127 -3.96 -22.17 -12.57
C ARG A 127 -4.86 -21.15 -13.27
N LEU A 128 -4.30 -20.04 -13.76
CA LEU A 128 -5.01 -18.90 -14.35
C LEU A 128 -5.03 -18.93 -15.88
#